data_AF-A0AAD5QW58-F1
#
_entry.id   AF-A0AAD5QW58-F1
#
_cell.length_a   1.000
_cell.length_b   1.000
_cell.length_c   1.000
_cell.angle_alpha   90.00
_cell.angle_beta   90.00
_cell.angle_gamma   90.00
#
_symmetry.space_group_name_H-M   'P 1'
#
loop_
_entity.id
_entity.type
_entity.pdbx_description
1 polymer ?
#
loop_
_entity_poly.entity_id
_entity_poly.type
_entity_poly.pdbx_seq_one_letter_code
_entity_poly.pdbx_strand_id
1 'polypeptide(L)'
;MNLLLKTKTYLETEWTVLPKAAAITVGGMAGFVLGLKRGYIGRTLYTGLGLATMGAFCYPYETVDLVREGIGYSQRAWEQFQNPPLPPPKPK
;
A
#
# COMPACT_ATOMS: atom_id res chain seq x y z
N MET A 1 29.01 13.19 25.09
CA MET A 1 29.39 12.96 23.69
C MET A 1 29.02 11.57 23.14
N ASN A 2 28.40 10.66 23.93
CA ASN A 2 27.94 9.35 23.42
C ASN A 2 26.49 9.36 22.91
N LEU A 3 25.64 10.28 23.39
CA LEU A 3 24.24 10.38 22.97
C LEU A 3 24.13 10.91 21.54
N LEU A 4 24.95 11.91 21.18
CA LEU A 4 24.97 12.46 19.82
C LEU A 4 25.48 11.46 18.77
N LEU A 5 26.47 10.64 19.13
CA LEU A 5 26.95 9.54 18.28
C LEU A 5 25.89 8.45 18.12
N LYS A 6 25.22 8.06 19.22
CA LYS A 6 24.10 7.11 19.18
C LYS A 6 22.96 7.64 18.31
N THR A 7 22.61 8.92 18.43
CA THR A 7 21.60 9.59 17.59
C THR A 7 22.03 9.62 16.13
N LYS A 8 23.30 9.94 15.81
CA LYS A 8 23.76 9.91 14.40
C LYS A 8 23.71 8.52 13.78
N THR A 9 24.18 7.49 14.48
CA THR A 9 24.06 6.10 13.99
C THR A 9 22.61 5.65 13.86
N TYR A 10 21.71 6.11 14.76
CA TYR A 10 20.28 5.85 14.66
C TYR A 10 19.64 6.58 13.45
N LEU A 11 20.11 7.81 13.17
CA LEU A 11 19.71 8.61 12.01
C LEU A 11 20.32 8.11 10.69
N GLU A 12 21.38 7.31 10.67
CA GLU A 12 21.98 6.85 9.42
C GLU A 12 21.49 5.45 9.01
N THR A 13 21.14 4.62 10.00
CA THR A 13 20.80 3.20 9.76
C THR A 13 19.30 2.96 9.56
N GLU A 14 18.41 3.79 10.12
CA GLU A 14 16.94 3.64 10.00
C GLU A 14 16.28 4.61 8.98
N TRP A 15 17.06 5.45 8.30
CA TRP A 15 16.53 6.56 7.48
C TRP A 15 16.00 6.21 6.09
N THR A 16 15.96 4.95 5.68
CA THR A 16 15.20 4.62 4.47
C THR A 16 13.71 4.52 4.77
N VAL A 17 13.32 4.11 5.99
CA VAL A 17 11.91 3.89 6.35
C VAL A 17 11.26 5.11 6.99
N LEU A 18 12.01 5.87 7.80
CA LEU A 18 11.52 7.08 8.49
C LEU A 18 11.01 8.20 7.56
N PRO A 19 11.79 8.69 6.57
CA PRO A 19 11.32 9.72 5.64
C PRO A 19 10.28 9.19 4.65
N LYS A 20 10.33 7.90 4.27
CA LYS A 20 9.27 7.29 3.45
C LYS A 20 7.94 7.24 4.20
N ALA A 21 7.97 6.80 5.46
CA ALA A 21 6.80 6.81 6.32
C ALA A 21 6.28 8.25 6.53
N ALA A 22 7.17 9.21 6.77
CA ALA A 22 6.80 10.62 6.89
C ALA A 22 6.16 11.17 5.61
N ALA A 23 6.70 10.85 4.43
CA ALA A 23 6.11 11.27 3.16
C ALA A 23 4.72 10.65 2.95
N ILE A 24 4.54 9.38 3.29
CA ILE A 24 3.26 8.68 3.21
C ILE A 24 2.24 9.32 4.16
N THR A 25 2.61 9.57 5.42
CA THR A 25 1.68 10.19 6.38
C THR A 25 1.28 11.60 5.95
N VAL A 26 2.20 12.40 5.40
CA VAL A 26 1.89 13.72 4.83
C VAL A 26 0.95 13.59 3.63
N GLY A 27 1.18 12.62 2.73
CA GLY A 27 0.28 12.33 1.60
C GLY A 27 -1.13 11.91 2.05
N GLY A 28 -1.22 11.06 3.07
CA GLY A 28 -2.48 10.62 3.66
C GLY A 28 -3.24 11.77 4.33
N MET A 29 -2.55 12.61 5.11
CA MET A 29 -3.10 13.83 5.71
C MET A 29 -3.60 14.80 4.64
N ALA A 30 -2.82 15.04 3.59
CA ALA A 30 -3.23 15.89 2.48
C ALA A 30 -4.49 15.35 1.78
N GLY A 31 -4.53 14.06 1.45
CA GLY A 31 -5.70 13.40 0.88
C GLY A 31 -6.92 13.45 1.82
N PHE A 32 -6.72 13.27 3.11
CA PHE A 32 -7.77 13.37 4.12
C PHE A 32 -8.40 14.76 4.17
N VAL A 33 -7.58 15.82 4.19
CA VAL A 33 -8.06 17.20 4.22
C VAL A 33 -8.85 17.50 2.95
N LEU A 34 -8.38 17.06 1.78
CA LEU A 34 -9.11 17.19 0.51
C LEU A 34 -10.43 16.40 0.50
N GLY A 35 -10.50 15.26 1.19
CA GLY A 35 -11.68 14.40 1.29
C GLY A 35 -12.75 14.88 2.28
N LEU A 36 -12.47 15.83 3.17
CA LEU A 36 -13.41 16.30 4.20
C LEU A 36 -14.74 16.82 3.63
N LYS A 37 -14.73 17.38 2.41
CA LYS A 37 -15.93 17.95 1.77
C LYS A 37 -16.86 16.90 1.15
N ARG A 38 -16.44 15.61 1.08
CA ARG A 38 -17.10 14.56 0.27
C ARG A 38 -17.73 13.44 1.11
N GLY A 39 -17.95 13.70 2.40
CA GLY A 39 -18.56 12.74 3.35
C GLY A 39 -17.59 11.62 3.81
N TYR A 40 -18.09 10.67 4.60
CA TYR A 40 -17.27 9.60 5.20
C TYR A 40 -16.58 8.70 4.17
N ILE A 41 -17.30 8.30 3.12
CA ILE A 41 -16.78 7.41 2.06
C ILE A 41 -15.76 8.15 1.19
N GLY A 42 -16.05 9.40 0.83
CA GLY A 42 -15.10 10.23 0.09
C GLY A 42 -13.81 10.41 0.88
N ARG A 43 -13.91 10.70 2.17
CA ARG A 43 -12.77 10.86 3.07
C ARG A 43 -11.87 9.62 3.10
N THR A 44 -12.42 8.42 3.28
CA THR A 44 -11.62 7.18 3.29
C THR A 44 -10.94 6.92 1.95
N LEU A 45 -11.62 7.17 0.83
CA LEU A 45 -11.07 6.98 -0.50
C LEU A 45 -9.95 7.98 -0.81
N TYR A 46 -10.13 9.27 -0.50
CA TYR A 46 -9.12 10.30 -0.74
C TYR A 46 -7.89 10.13 0.17
N THR A 47 -8.07 9.73 1.43
CA THR A 47 -6.95 9.38 2.31
C THR A 47 -6.21 8.15 1.80
N GLY A 48 -6.95 7.10 1.40
CA GLY A 48 -6.36 5.89 0.81
C GLY A 48 -5.56 6.19 -0.46
N LEU A 49 -6.09 7.04 -1.35
CA LEU A 49 -5.38 7.52 -2.53
C LEU A 49 -4.12 8.33 -2.17
N GLY A 50 -4.20 9.22 -1.18
CA GLY A 50 -3.04 9.99 -0.72
C GLY A 50 -1.93 9.10 -0.15
N LEU A 51 -2.30 8.08 0.63
CA LEU A 51 -1.37 7.07 1.15
C LEU A 51 -0.80 6.22 0.02
N ALA A 52 -1.65 5.72 -0.89
CA ALA A 52 -1.25 4.83 -1.97
C ALA A 52 -0.33 5.52 -2.98
N THR A 53 -0.63 6.77 -3.35
CA THR A 53 0.21 7.55 -4.27
C THR A 53 1.60 7.79 -3.69
N MET A 54 1.69 8.25 -2.43
CA MET A 54 3.00 8.45 -1.79
C MET A 54 3.72 7.12 -1.51
N GLY A 55 2.97 6.05 -1.19
CA GLY A 55 3.51 4.70 -1.03
C GLY A 55 4.13 4.17 -2.32
N ALA A 56 3.44 4.32 -3.45
CA ALA A 56 3.93 3.92 -4.76
C ALA A 56 5.20 4.70 -5.17
N PHE A 57 5.26 6.00 -4.87
CA PHE A 57 6.46 6.81 -5.12
C PHE A 57 7.65 6.41 -4.23
N CYS A 58 7.41 6.07 -2.96
CA CYS A 58 8.46 5.67 -2.03
C CYS A 58 8.93 4.21 -2.20
N TYR A 59 8.10 3.33 -2.76
CA TYR A 59 8.37 1.89 -2.96
C TYR A 59 7.98 1.43 -4.39
N PRO A 60 8.60 1.98 -5.44
CA PRO A 60 8.19 1.72 -6.81
C PRO A 60 8.39 0.26 -7.23
N TYR A 61 9.50 -0.37 -6.80
CA TYR A 61 9.81 -1.75 -7.18
C TYR A 61 8.82 -2.77 -6.59
N GLU A 62 8.58 -2.72 -5.27
CA GLU A 62 7.58 -3.57 -4.62
C GLU A 62 6.16 -3.31 -5.14
N THR A 63 5.83 -2.07 -5.47
CA THR A 63 4.52 -1.73 -6.04
C THR A 63 4.35 -2.39 -7.41
N VAL A 64 5.38 -2.37 -8.26
CA VAL A 64 5.32 -3.01 -9.58
C VAL A 64 5.18 -4.53 -9.46
N ASP A 65 5.88 -5.16 -8.52
CA ASP A 65 5.79 -6.60 -8.29
C ASP A 65 4.39 -7.00 -7.79
N LEU A 66 3.84 -6.26 -6.82
CA LEU A 66 2.49 -6.47 -6.32
C LEU A 66 1.43 -6.29 -7.43
N VAL A 67 1.60 -5.30 -8.30
CA VAL A 67 0.70 -5.07 -9.43
C VAL A 67 0.78 -6.22 -10.43
N ARG A 68 1.99 -6.70 -10.77
CA ARG A 68 2.17 -7.84 -11.67
C ARG A 68 1.53 -9.10 -11.12
N GLU A 69 1.76 -9.40 -9.84
CA GLU A 69 1.15 -10.54 -9.17
C GLU A 69 -0.38 -10.41 -9.10
N GLY A 70 -0.90 -9.22 -8.79
CA GLY A 70 -2.33 -8.93 -8.78
C GLY A 70 -3.01 -9.13 -10.14
N ILE A 71 -2.36 -8.72 -11.24
CA ILE A 71 -2.85 -8.98 -12.60
C ILE A 71 -2.92 -10.50 -12.84
N GLY A 72 -1.87 -11.24 -12.45
CA GLY A 72 -1.86 -12.70 -12.57
C GLY A 72 -2.99 -13.38 -11.79
N TYR A 73 -3.24 -12.99 -10.53
CA TYR A 73 -4.33 -13.55 -9.74
C TYR A 73 -5.71 -13.17 -10.27
N SER A 74 -5.89 -11.92 -10.71
CA SER A 74 -7.17 -11.47 -11.25
C SER A 74 -7.53 -12.19 -12.55
N GLN A 75 -6.53 -12.46 -13.42
CA GLN A 75 -6.73 -13.29 -14.61
C GLN A 75 -7.14 -14.72 -14.24
N ARG A 76 -6.43 -15.36 -13.30
CA ARG A 76 -6.80 -16.71 -12.84
C ARG A 76 -8.19 -16.76 -12.22
N ALA A 77 -8.53 -15.78 -11.38
CA ALA A 77 -9.85 -15.68 -10.79
C ALA A 77 -10.93 -15.50 -11.87
N TRP A 78 -10.66 -14.66 -12.87
CA TRP A 78 -11.55 -14.46 -14.02
C TRP A 78 -11.77 -15.75 -14.81
N GLU A 79 -10.70 -16.48 -15.10
CA GLU A 79 -10.76 -17.79 -15.77
C GLU A 79 -11.57 -18.81 -14.96
N GLN A 80 -11.39 -18.84 -13.63
CA GLN A 80 -12.18 -19.70 -12.75
C GLN A 80 -13.67 -19.35 -12.73
N PHE A 81 -14.03 -18.06 -12.85
CA PHE A 81 -15.42 -17.65 -12.97
C PHE A 81 -16.02 -18.03 -14.33
N GLN A 82 -15.24 -17.99 -15.40
CA GLN A 82 -15.67 -18.44 -16.73
C GLN A 82 -15.78 -19.98 -16.82
N ASN A 83 -14.83 -20.71 -16.21
CA ASN A 83 -14.73 -22.16 -16.21
C ASN A 83 -14.68 -22.69 -14.75
N PRO A 84 -15.82 -22.78 -14.06
CA PRO A 84 -15.84 -23.25 -12.68
C PRO A 84 -15.35 -24.70 -12.60
N PRO A 85 -14.42 -25.04 -11.67
CA PRO A 85 -13.98 -26.41 -11.49
C PRO A 85 -15.16 -27.30 -11.11
N LEU A 86 -15.18 -28.52 -11.64
CA LEU A 86 -16.22 -29.50 -11.29
C LEU A 86 -16.20 -29.75 -9.78
N PRO A 87 -17.37 -29.84 -9.12
CA PRO A 87 -17.43 -30.09 -7.70
C PRO A 87 -16.73 -31.42 -7.35
N PRO A 88 -16.05 -31.51 -6.19
CA PRO A 88 -15.43 -32.75 -5.76
C PRO A 88 -16.51 -33.85 -5.67
N PRO A 89 -16.18 -35.10 -6.03
CA PRO A 89 -17.13 -36.19 -5.94
C PRO A 89 -17.64 -36.32 -4.50
N LYS A 90 -18.97 -36.35 -4.33
CA LYS A 90 -19.57 -36.50 -3.00
C LYS A 90 -19.06 -37.79 -2.35
N PRO A 91 -18.54 -37.74 -1.11
CA PRO A 91 -18.26 -38.96 -0.38
C PRO A 91 -19.58 -39.74 -0.23
N LYS A 92 -19.55 -41.02 -0.59
CA LYS A 92 -20.67 -41.96 -0.48
C LYS A 92 -20.98 -42.27 0.98
#